data_AF-A0A6J1QKC2-F1
#
_entry.id   AF-A0A6J1QKC2-F1
#
_cell.length_a   1.000
_cell.length_b   1.000
_cell.length_c   1.000
_cell.angle_alpha   90.00
_cell.angle_beta   90.00
_cell.angle_gamma   90.00
#
_symmetry.space_group_name_H-M   'P 1'
#
loop_
_entity.id
_entity.type
_entity.pdbx_description
1 polymer ?
#
loop_
_entity_poly.entity_id
_entity_poly.type
_entity_poly.pdbx_seq_one_letter_code
_entity_poly.pdbx_strand_id
1 'polypeptide(L)'
;MEEDDYRIVHTCGVCEEICDGDDFKNHPCLEGYNNYFIDENTLYFYPVLEDGVTIVRRSQINNEERIVAEPFQQGTSSRKRTPISRLNFDEEESLILEIQNRPSLWNFTLPLKDRSMQIKKQLWEEVAQTFNVLCQTSKMK
;
A
#
# COMPACT_ATOMS: atom_id res chain seq x y z
N MET A 1 -13.09 13.03 -27.74
CA MET A 1 -12.76 12.39 -26.46
C MET A 1 -12.72 13.54 -25.49
N GLU A 2 -13.79 13.75 -24.74
CA GLU A 2 -13.90 14.85 -23.77
C GLU A 2 -12.90 14.55 -22.65
N GLU A 3 -12.02 15.49 -22.35
CA GLU A 3 -11.16 15.43 -21.18
C GLU A 3 -12.05 15.71 -19.97
N ASP A 4 -12.51 14.66 -19.28
CA ASP A 4 -13.18 14.81 -18.00
C ASP A 4 -12.22 15.51 -17.02
N ASP A 5 -12.57 16.73 -16.62
CA ASP A 5 -11.89 17.52 -15.58
C ASP A 5 -12.15 16.87 -14.21
N TYR A 6 -11.35 15.87 -13.85
CA TYR A 6 -11.43 15.23 -12.53
C TYR A 6 -10.79 16.15 -11.47
N ARG A 7 -11.63 16.66 -10.56
CA ARG A 7 -11.17 17.45 -9.43
C ARG A 7 -10.62 16.54 -8.34
N ILE A 8 -9.40 16.82 -7.90
CA ILE A 8 -8.77 16.13 -6.77
C ILE A 8 -9.38 16.67 -5.48
N VAL A 9 -9.88 15.77 -4.65
CA VAL A 9 -10.43 16.07 -3.32
C VAL A 9 -9.69 15.27 -2.26
N HIS A 10 -9.55 15.86 -1.07
CA HIS A 10 -8.98 15.22 0.10
C HIS A 10 -10.05 15.03 1.18
N THR A 11 -9.93 14.00 2.00
CA THR A 11 -10.92 13.70 3.05
C THR A 11 -10.30 13.74 4.44
N CYS A 12 -10.94 14.43 5.38
CA CYS A 12 -10.45 14.50 6.74
C CYS A 12 -10.61 13.16 7.46
N GLY A 13 -9.51 12.56 7.92
CA GLY A 13 -9.55 11.31 8.68
C GLY A 13 -10.10 11.44 10.11
N VAL A 14 -10.45 12.65 10.57
CA VAL A 14 -11.00 12.90 11.91
C VAL A 14 -12.50 13.13 11.86
N CYS A 15 -12.97 14.04 11.00
CA CYS A 15 -14.40 14.39 10.89
C CYS A 15 -15.08 13.88 9.61
N GLU A 16 -14.33 13.32 8.66
CA GLU A 16 -14.80 12.89 7.32
C GLU A 16 -15.33 13.99 6.39
N GLU A 17 -14.98 15.25 6.66
CA GLU A 17 -15.24 16.34 5.73
C GLU A 17 -14.39 16.20 4.47
N ILE A 18 -15.00 16.42 3.31
CA ILE A 18 -14.34 16.38 2.00
C ILE A 18 -13.96 17.82 1.64
N CYS A 19 -12.69 18.04 1.33
CA CYS A 19 -12.11 19.33 0.95
C CYS A 19 -11.64 19.29 -0.50
N ASP A 20 -11.92 20.36 -1.25
CA ASP A 20 -11.42 20.52 -2.62
C ASP A 20 -9.93 20.91 -2.63
N GLY A 21 -9.15 20.31 -3.51
CA GLY A 21 -7.76 20.71 -3.76
C GLY A 21 -6.91 20.79 -2.48
N ASP A 22 -6.34 21.97 -2.22
CA ASP A 22 -5.43 22.25 -1.10
C ASP A 22 -6.11 22.87 0.14
N ASP A 23 -7.44 23.04 0.13
CA ASP A 23 -8.20 23.71 1.21
C ASP A 23 -8.09 22.96 2.55
N PHE A 24 -7.78 21.67 2.51
CA PHE A 24 -7.57 20.84 3.69
C PHE A 24 -6.45 21.35 4.61
N LYS A 25 -5.48 22.14 4.12
CA LYS A 25 -4.37 22.69 4.91
C LYS A 25 -4.84 23.63 6.02
N ASN A 26 -6.01 24.24 5.85
CA ASN A 26 -6.63 25.14 6.83
C ASN A 26 -7.76 24.46 7.61
N HIS A 27 -7.88 23.13 7.50
CA HIS A 27 -8.98 22.39 8.10
C HIS A 27 -8.93 22.43 9.64
N PRO A 28 -10.05 22.67 10.35
CA PRO A 28 -10.08 22.83 11.81
C PRO A 28 -9.47 21.65 12.60
N CYS A 29 -9.59 20.42 12.09
CA CYS A 29 -8.98 19.26 12.75
C CYS A 29 -7.43 19.28 12.75
N LEU A 30 -6.79 20.11 11.93
CA LEU A 30 -5.33 20.28 11.93
C LEU A 30 -4.87 21.42 12.86
N GLU A 31 -5.80 22.20 13.42
CA GLU A 31 -5.46 23.32 14.31
C GLU A 31 -4.80 22.78 15.60
N GLY A 32 -3.65 23.37 15.94
CA GLY A 32 -2.84 22.93 17.09
C GLY A 32 -1.85 21.79 16.79
N TYR A 33 -1.82 21.25 15.57
CA TYR A 33 -0.83 20.28 15.13
C TYR A 33 0.23 20.94 14.23
N ASN A 34 1.49 20.57 14.44
CA ASN A 34 2.60 21.11 13.64
C ASN A 34 2.74 20.43 12.27
N ASN A 35 2.18 19.23 12.12
CA ASN A 35 2.29 18.41 10.92
C ASN A 35 1.00 17.64 10.65
N TYR A 36 0.88 17.19 9.40
CA TYR A 36 -0.18 16.31 8.93
C TYR A 36 0.41 15.21 8.04
N PHE A 37 -0.32 14.11 7.91
CA PHE A 37 -0.02 12.98 7.04
C PHE A 37 -1.14 12.83 6.00
N ILE A 38 -0.78 12.52 4.74
CA ILE A 38 -1.74 12.20 3.67
C ILE A 38 -1.48 10.78 3.20
N ASP A 39 -2.52 9.96 3.13
CA ASP A 39 -2.47 8.66 2.47
C ASP A 39 -2.70 8.86 0.97
N GLU A 40 -1.64 8.74 0.17
CA GLU A 40 -1.66 8.93 -1.29
C GLU A 40 -2.63 7.98 -2.03
N ASN A 41 -3.02 6.85 -1.41
CA ASN A 41 -3.93 5.88 -2.04
C ASN A 41 -5.40 6.25 -1.84
N THR A 42 -5.73 6.85 -0.71
CA THR A 42 -7.12 7.16 -0.32
C THR A 42 -7.42 8.66 -0.32
N LEU A 43 -6.38 9.50 -0.39
CA LEU A 43 -6.41 10.95 -0.25
C LEU A 43 -6.97 11.42 1.11
N TYR A 44 -6.93 10.55 2.12
CA TYR A 44 -7.25 10.94 3.47
C TYR A 44 -6.09 11.68 4.12
N PHE A 45 -6.39 12.75 4.84
CA PHE A 45 -5.41 13.50 5.62
C PHE A 45 -5.67 13.38 7.13
N TYR A 46 -4.60 13.40 7.91
CA TYR A 46 -4.63 13.17 9.36
C TYR A 46 -3.67 14.12 10.09
N PRO A 47 -4.05 14.70 11.23
CA PRO A 47 -3.12 15.42 12.09
C PRO A 47 -2.07 14.46 12.69
N VAL A 48 -0.82 14.92 12.79
CA VAL A 48 0.30 14.15 13.33
C VAL A 48 0.72 14.73 14.69
N LEU A 49 0.92 13.87 15.68
CA LEU A 49 1.40 14.25 17.00
C LEU A 49 2.86 14.72 16.98
N GLU A 50 3.33 15.28 18.10
CA GLU A 50 4.70 15.80 18.24
C GLU A 50 5.79 14.74 18.01
N ASP A 51 5.47 13.46 18.17
CA ASP A 51 6.39 12.34 17.92
C ASP A 51 6.68 12.10 16.42
N GLY A 52 5.91 12.73 15.54
CA GLY A 52 6.06 12.63 14.08
C GLY A 52 5.65 11.29 13.47
N VAL A 53 5.20 10.32 14.28
CA VAL A 53 4.90 8.94 13.85
C VAL A 53 3.51 8.47 14.26
N THR A 54 2.79 9.24 15.07
CA THR A 54 1.43 8.94 15.51
C THR A 54 0.44 9.89 14.84
N ILE A 55 -0.58 9.34 14.19
CA ILE A 55 -1.70 10.12 13.62
C ILE A 55 -2.92 10.05 14.52
N VAL A 56 -3.76 11.08 14.42
CA VAL A 56 -5.09 11.11 15.04
C VAL A 56 -6.14 10.84 13.97
N ARG A 57 -7.01 9.86 14.19
CA ARG A 57 -8.10 9.53 13.23
C ARG A 57 -9.35 8.98 13.90
N ARG A 58 -10.45 9.00 13.16
CA ARG A 58 -11.68 8.29 13.49
C ARG A 58 -11.52 6.80 13.15
N SER A 59 -11.91 5.95 14.09
CA SER A 59 -11.83 4.49 13.95
C SER A 59 -13.02 3.83 14.64
N GLN A 60 -13.44 2.69 14.10
CA GLN A 60 -14.53 1.88 14.67
C GLN A 60 -13.94 0.82 15.60
N ILE A 61 -14.17 0.96 16.90
CA ILE A 61 -13.70 0.04 17.94
C ILE A 61 -14.90 -0.50 18.70
N ASN A 62 -15.04 -1.82 18.77
CA ASN A 62 -16.17 -2.47 19.43
C ASN A 62 -17.55 -1.95 18.96
N ASN A 63 -17.70 -1.71 17.65
CA ASN A 63 -18.89 -1.14 17.03
C ASN A 63 -19.22 0.31 17.45
N GLU A 64 -18.28 1.02 18.08
CA GLU A 64 -18.41 2.45 18.40
C GLU A 64 -17.35 3.25 17.64
N GLU A 65 -17.75 4.39 17.08
CA GLU A 65 -16.79 5.33 16.48
C GLU A 65 -16.08 6.12 17.58
N ARG A 66 -14.75 6.13 17.53
CA ARG A 66 -13.92 6.90 18.46
C ARG A 66 -12.75 7.54 17.73
N ILE A 67 -12.32 8.69 18.25
CA ILE A 67 -11.05 9.29 17.85
C ILE A 67 -9.93 8.55 18.59
N VAL A 68 -8.95 8.06 17.83
CA VAL A 68 -7.80 7.34 18.34
C VAL A 68 -6.51 7.96 17.82
N ALA A 69 -5.47 7.85 18.64
CA ALA A 69 -4.10 8.13 18.25
C ALA A 69 -3.40 6.78 18.02
N GLU A 70 -2.92 6.54 16.80
CA GLU A 70 -2.21 5.31 16.48
C GLU A 70 -0.98 5.59 15.61
N PRO A 71 0.09 4.79 15.77
CA PRO A 71 1.26 4.92 14.93
C PRO A 71 0.86 4.62 13.49
N PHE A 72 1.10 5.56 12.58
CA PHE A 72 1.03 5.24 11.17
C PHE A 72 2.29 4.46 10.80
N GLN A 73 2.14 3.43 9.98
CA GLN A 73 3.28 2.72 9.40
C GLN A 73 3.96 3.65 8.37
N GLN A 74 4.57 4.74 8.82
CA GLN A 74 5.64 5.35 8.07
C GLN A 74 6.69 4.25 7.97
N GLY A 75 7.01 3.80 6.77
CA GLY A 75 8.14 2.91 6.56
C GLY A 75 9.43 3.61 7.00
N THR A 76 9.71 3.66 8.31
CA THR A 76 11.02 4.00 8.88
C THR A 76 11.95 2.80 8.81
N SER A 77 11.49 1.67 8.26
CA SER A 77 12.37 0.92 7.38
C SER A 77 12.66 1.78 6.17
N SER A 78 13.84 2.38 6.13
CA SER A 78 14.60 2.50 4.89
C SER A 78 14.87 1.10 4.30
N ARG A 79 13.83 0.28 4.05
CA ARG A 79 13.80 -0.43 2.79
C ARG A 79 13.66 0.69 1.81
N LYS A 80 14.79 1.04 1.19
CA LYS A 80 14.78 1.43 -0.20
C LYS A 80 13.81 0.45 -0.86
N ARG A 81 12.54 0.85 -1.03
CA ARG A 81 11.73 0.29 -2.09
C ARG A 81 12.52 0.79 -3.28
N THR A 82 13.46 -0.04 -3.73
CA THR A 82 13.90 0.02 -5.12
C THR A 82 12.62 0.25 -5.88
N PRO A 83 12.55 1.29 -6.74
CA PRO A 83 11.39 1.46 -7.60
C PRO A 83 11.13 0.05 -8.14
N ILE A 84 9.95 -0.50 -7.86
CA ILE A 84 9.55 -1.71 -8.57
C ILE A 84 9.59 -1.20 -10.00
N SER A 85 10.65 -1.57 -10.72
CA SER A 85 10.75 -1.34 -12.14
C SER A 85 9.45 -1.88 -12.66
N ARG A 86 8.58 -0.98 -13.17
CA ARG A 86 7.31 -1.40 -13.73
C ARG A 86 7.65 -2.51 -14.72
N LEU A 87 7.22 -3.72 -14.40
CA LEU A 87 7.43 -4.86 -15.29
C LEU A 87 6.74 -4.49 -16.60
N ASN A 88 7.38 -4.79 -17.72
CA ASN A 88 6.67 -4.70 -18.98
C ASN A 88 5.62 -5.81 -19.06
N PHE A 89 4.71 -5.72 -20.02
CA PHE A 89 3.62 -6.69 -20.17
C PHE A 89 4.12 -8.15 -20.25
N ASP A 90 5.18 -8.41 -21.01
CA ASP A 90 5.75 -9.76 -21.18
C ASP A 90 6.39 -10.29 -19.87
N GLU A 91 7.01 -9.40 -19.09
CA GLU A 91 7.54 -9.69 -17.76
C GLU A 91 6.40 -9.97 -16.76
N GLU A 92 5.30 -9.24 -16.82
CA GLU A 92 4.11 -9.52 -15.99
C GLU A 92 3.49 -10.88 -16.34
N GLU A 93 3.27 -11.17 -17.63
CA GLU A 93 2.72 -12.47 -18.07
C GLU A 93 3.63 -13.64 -17.64
N SER A 94 4.95 -13.47 -17.79
CA SER A 94 5.93 -14.47 -17.36
C SER A 94 5.88 -14.72 -15.84
N LEU A 95 5.74 -13.66 -15.04
CA LEU A 95 5.60 -13.77 -13.59
C LEU A 95 4.29 -14.46 -13.20
N ILE A 96 3.19 -14.13 -13.87
CA ILE A 96 1.87 -14.72 -13.61
C ILE A 96 1.91 -16.23 -13.88
N LEU A 97 2.49 -16.66 -15.01
CA LEU A 97 2.63 -18.09 -15.36
C LEU A 97 3.44 -18.85 -14.29
N GLU A 98 4.53 -18.26 -13.82
CA GLU A 98 5.41 -18.88 -12.82
C GLU A 98 4.69 -19.05 -11.46
N ILE A 99 3.85 -18.09 -11.08
CA ILE A 99 3.01 -18.18 -9.87
C ILE A 99 1.89 -19.21 -10.05
N GLN A 100 1.25 -19.27 -11.21
CA GLN A 100 0.18 -20.24 -11.51
C GLN A 100 0.67 -21.68 -11.37
N ASN A 101 1.90 -21.97 -11.79
CA ASN A 101 2.53 -23.28 -11.67
C ASN A 101 2.81 -23.73 -10.22
N ARG A 102 2.60 -22.87 -9.22
CA ARG A 102 2.83 -23.17 -7.79
C ARG A 102 1.56 -23.02 -6.96
N PRO A 103 0.65 -24.01 -6.98
CA PRO A 103 -0.62 -23.96 -6.27
C PRO A 103 -0.51 -23.62 -4.78
N SER A 104 0.56 -24.03 -4.08
CA SER A 104 0.77 -23.68 -2.66
C SER A 104 0.82 -22.18 -2.36
N LEU A 105 1.08 -21.33 -3.36
CA LEU A 105 1.07 -19.87 -3.22
C LEU A 105 -0.34 -19.27 -3.22
N TRP A 106 -1.26 -19.83 -4.02
CA TRP A 106 -2.57 -19.20 -4.31
C TRP A 106 -3.79 -20.13 -4.08
N ASN A 107 -3.61 -21.44 -4.05
CA ASN A 107 -4.68 -22.41 -3.87
C ASN A 107 -4.96 -22.67 -2.38
N PHE A 108 -5.98 -21.99 -1.85
CA PHE A 108 -6.40 -22.10 -0.45
C PHE A 108 -7.11 -23.42 -0.11
N THR A 109 -7.46 -24.23 -1.11
CA THR A 109 -8.04 -25.57 -0.89
C THR A 109 -6.98 -26.58 -0.45
N LEU A 110 -5.68 -26.26 -0.60
CA LEU A 110 -4.60 -27.09 -0.09
C LEU A 110 -4.51 -27.05 1.44
N PRO A 111 -4.16 -28.20 2.07
CA PRO A 111 -3.91 -28.27 3.51
C PRO A 111 -2.87 -27.25 3.98
N LEU A 112 -3.00 -26.76 5.21
CA LEU A 112 -2.06 -25.78 5.80
C LEU A 112 -0.62 -26.27 5.81
N LYS A 113 -0.40 -27.58 5.96
CA LYS A 113 0.92 -28.20 5.89
C LYS A 113 1.62 -27.97 4.55
N ASP A 114 0.85 -27.78 3.46
CA ASP A 114 1.33 -27.61 2.09
C ASP A 114 1.37 -26.13 1.66
N ARG A 115 0.85 -25.22 2.50
CA ARG A 115 0.86 -23.75 2.29
C ARG A 115 1.37 -22.98 3.51
N SER A 116 2.22 -23.63 4.31
CA SER A 116 2.81 -23.04 5.50
C SER A 116 3.64 -21.81 5.14
N MET A 117 3.90 -20.94 6.11
CA MET A 117 4.73 -19.75 5.88
C MET A 117 6.11 -20.11 5.34
N GLN A 118 6.69 -21.22 5.80
CA GLN A 118 7.98 -21.72 5.34
C GLN A 118 7.93 -22.13 3.87
N ILE A 119 6.90 -22.89 3.47
CA ILE A 119 6.71 -23.32 2.08
C ILE A 119 6.48 -22.11 1.18
N LYS A 120 5.63 -21.16 1.58
CA LYS A 120 5.42 -19.93 0.80
C LYS A 120 6.70 -19.14 0.61
N LYS A 121 7.51 -19.01 1.65
CA LYS A 121 8.80 -18.31 1.57
C LYS A 121 9.73 -18.98 0.56
N GLN A 122 9.86 -20.30 0.62
CA GLN A 122 10.68 -21.07 -0.32
C GLN A 122 10.18 -20.91 -1.76
N LEU A 123 8.87 -21.03 -1.98
CA LEU A 123 8.28 -20.92 -3.32
C LEU A 123 8.44 -19.52 -3.91
N TRP A 124 8.33 -18.46 -3.10
CA TRP A 124 8.61 -17.09 -3.56
C TRP A 124 10.07 -16.89 -3.94
N GLU A 125 11.00 -17.54 -3.23
CA GLU A 125 12.42 -17.52 -3.57
C GLU A 125 12.69 -18.25 -4.88
N GLU A 126 12.07 -19.41 -5.11
CA GLU A 126 12.14 -20.12 -6.39
C GLU A 126 11.55 -19.30 -7.55
N VAL A 127 10.38 -18.68 -7.36
CA VAL A 127 9.76 -17.79 -8.36
C VAL A 127 10.72 -16.65 -8.70
N ALA A 128 11.32 -16.00 -7.70
CA ALA A 128 12.27 -14.92 -7.93
C ALA A 128 13.52 -15.38 -8.70
N GLN A 129 14.04 -16.57 -8.40
CA GLN A 129 15.18 -17.14 -9.12
C GLN A 129 14.84 -17.42 -10.58
N THR A 130 13.75 -18.14 -10.86
CA THR A 130 13.32 -18.44 -12.23
C THR A 130 13.03 -17.15 -13.01
N PHE A 131 12.29 -16.23 -12.40
CA PHE A 131 11.89 -14.99 -13.03
C PHE A 131 13.09 -14.10 -13.41
N ASN A 132 14.08 -13.99 -12.51
CA ASN A 132 15.30 -13.23 -12.78
C ASN A 132 16.11 -13.84 -13.93
N VAL A 133 16.19 -15.17 -14.04
CA VAL A 133 16.85 -15.84 -15.17
C VAL A 133 16.13 -15.53 -16.47
N LEU A 134 14.79 -15.63 -16.49
CA LEU A 134 13.98 -15.32 -17.67
C LEU A 134 14.18 -13.86 -18.13
N CYS A 135 14.12 -12.90 -17.19
CA CYS A 135 14.33 -11.49 -17.47
C CYS A 135 15.74 -11.14 -17.98
N GLN A 136 16.76 -11.93 -17.61
CA GLN A 136 18.13 -11.75 -18.11
C GLN A 136 18.30 -12.33 -19.53
N THR A 137 17.66 -13.47 -19.82
CA THR A 137 17.73 -14.10 -21.15
C THR A 137 17.04 -13.30 -22.25
N SER A 138 16.00 -12.52 -21.93
CA SER A 138 15.29 -11.66 -22.89
C SER A 138 16.07 -10.40 -23.29
N LYS A 139 17.11 -10.01 -22.54
CA LYS A 139 17.95 -8.83 -22.82
C LYS A 139 19.18 -9.12 -23.70
N MET A 140 19.36 -10.37 -24.13
CA MET A 140 20.52 -10.81 -24.91
C MET A 140 20.19 -11.21 -26.37
N LYS A 141 19.07 -10.75 -26.92
CA LYS A 141 18.66 -11.04 -28.31
C LYS A 141 18.43 -9.77 -29.11
#